data_AF-A0A4U0YTZ7-F1
#
_entry.id   AF-A0A4U0YTZ7-F1
#
_cell.length_a   1.000
_cell.length_b   1.000
_cell.length_c   1.000
_cell.angle_alpha   90.00
_cell.angle_beta   90.00
_cell.angle_gamma   90.00
#
_symmetry.space_group_name_H-M   'P 1'
#
loop_
_entity.id
_entity.type
_entity.pdbx_description
1 polymer ?
#
loop_
_entity_poly.entity_id
_entity_poly.type
_entity_poly.pdbx_seq_one_letter_code
_entity_poly.pdbx_strand_id
1 'polypeptide(L)' 'MTLPEDMRAMAIPEPGGPEALRPDTLPLPVPLHGQILIKLAYAGVNRPDALQRAGAYAPPPGASPLPGLEGSGHVA' A
#
# COMPACT_ATOMS: atom_id res chain seq x y z
N MET A 1 -0.42 18.29 -14.87
CA MET A 1 0.46 18.47 -13.70
C MET A 1 1.50 17.36 -13.75
N THR A 2 2.74 17.61 -13.36
CA THR A 2 3.77 16.56 -13.28
C THR A 2 3.57 15.74 -12.01
N LEU A 3 3.63 14.41 -12.14
CA LEU A 3 3.60 13.50 -10.99
C LEU A 3 4.97 13.48 -10.30
N PRO A 4 5.03 13.25 -8.97
CA PRO A 4 6.30 13.09 -8.28
C PRO A 4 6.99 11.78 -8.71
N GLU A 5 8.31 11.71 -8.55
CA GLU A 5 9.08 10.47 -8.80
C GLU A 5 8.76 9.40 -7.75
N ASP A 6 8.50 9.82 -6.50
CA ASP A 6 8.25 8.94 -5.36
C ASP A 6 6.89 9.22 -4.67
N MET A 7 6.43 8.25 -3.88
CA MET A 7 5.28 8.33 -3.00
C MET A 7 5.62 7.86 -1.58
N ARG A 8 4.82 8.30 -0.60
CA ARG A 8 4.88 7.76 0.76
C ARG A 8 3.98 6.54 0.88
N ALA A 9 4.46 5.52 1.57
CA ALA A 9 3.71 4.29 1.84
C ALA A 9 3.91 3.85 3.30
N MET A 10 3.06 2.93 3.75
CA MET A 10 3.30 2.17 4.98
C MET A 10 3.80 0.79 4.59
N ALA A 11 4.98 0.40 5.06
CA ALA A 11 5.60 -0.88 4.81
C ALA A 11 5.61 -1.76 6.07
N ILE A 12 5.83 -3.06 5.88
CA ILE A 12 6.06 -4.05 6.93
C ILE A 12 7.40 -4.75 6.60
N PRO A 13 8.55 -4.18 7.01
CA PRO A 13 9.86 -4.78 6.69
C PRO A 13 10.03 -6.16 7.32
N GLU A 14 9.49 -6.33 8.54
CA GLU A 14 9.47 -7.58 9.29
C GLU A 14 8.11 -7.74 10.00
N PRO A 15 7.55 -8.95 10.08
CA PRO A 15 6.31 -9.19 10.82
C PRO A 15 6.40 -8.83 12.31
N GLY A 16 5.33 -8.29 12.89
CA GLY A 16 5.30 -7.96 14.32
C GLY A 16 4.02 -7.29 14.83
N GLY A 17 4.14 -6.65 16.00
CA GLY A 17 3.09 -5.83 16.59
C GLY A 17 2.86 -4.54 15.79
N PRO A 18 2.03 -3.61 16.29
CA PRO A 18 1.74 -2.35 15.60
C PRO A 18 3.00 -1.57 15.15
N GLU A 19 4.09 -1.65 15.90
CA GLU A 19 5.40 -1.06 15.62
C GLU A 19 6.12 -1.61 14.36
N ALA A 20 5.64 -2.73 13.82
CA ALA A 20 6.14 -3.27 12.55
C ALA A 20 5.72 -2.42 11.34
N LEU A 21 4.66 -1.61 11.46
CA LEU A 21 4.27 -0.66 10.42
C LEU A 21 5.22 0.54 10.42
N ARG A 22 5.97 0.70 9.33
CA ARG A 22 6.94 1.79 9.18
C ARG A 22 6.63 2.66 7.96
N PRO A 23 6.65 3.99 8.08
CA PRO A 23 6.60 4.86 6.93
C PRO A 23 7.80 4.60 6.01
N ASP A 24 7.55 4.60 4.71
CA ASP A 24 8.57 4.42 3.69
C ASP A 24 8.32 5.38 2.51
N THR A 25 9.35 5.59 1.71
CA THR A 25 9.28 6.34 0.44
C THR A 25 9.66 5.41 -0.70
N LEU A 26 8.74 5.23 -1.64
CA LEU A 26 8.87 4.27 -2.74
C LEU A 26 8.63 4.96 -4.08
N PRO A 27 9.18 4.46 -5.20
CA PRO A 27 8.85 4.98 -6.51
C PRO A 27 7.36 5.00 -6.77
N LEU A 28 6.87 6.02 -7.46
CA LEU A 28 5.47 6.11 -7.84
C LEU A 28 5.12 4.95 -8.80
N PRO A 29 4.05 4.17 -8.54
CA PRO A 29 3.70 3.04 -9.38
C PRO A 29 3.22 3.51 -10.75
N VAL A 30 3.64 2.80 -11.79
CA VAL A 30 3.22 3.06 -13.16
C VAL A 30 2.06 2.12 -13.50
N PRO A 31 0.85 2.64 -13.81
CA PRO A 31 -0.27 1.80 -14.16
C PRO A 31 -0.01 1.06 -15.49
N LEU A 32 -0.35 -0.23 -15.52
CA LEU A 32 -0.34 -1.02 -16.76
C LEU A 32 -1.64 -0.82 -17.55
N HIS A 33 -1.74 -1.48 -18.72
CA HIS A 33 -2.96 -1.48 -19.51
C HIS A 33 -4.17 -1.92 -18.68
N GLY A 34 -5.24 -1.12 -18.71
CA GLY A 34 -6.47 -1.38 -17.96
C GLY A 34 -6.43 -1.00 -16.48
N GLN A 35 -5.33 -0.41 -15.99
CA GLN A 35 -5.22 0.09 -14.62
C GLN A 35 -5.26 1.61 -14.59
N ILE A 36 -5.60 2.19 -13.43
CA ILE A 36 -5.53 3.63 -13.17
C ILE A 36 -4.62 3.90 -11.98
N LEU A 37 -4.03 5.10 -11.96
CA LEU A 37 -3.32 5.61 -10.80
C LEU A 37 -4.27 6.51 -9.99
N ILE A 38 -4.37 6.26 -8.68
CA ILE A 38 -5.21 7.05 -7.77
C ILE A 38 -4.31 7.79 -6.78
N LYS A 39 -4.42 9.11 -6.73
CA LYS A 39 -3.91 9.90 -5.60
C LYS A 39 -4.86 9.73 -4.42
N LEU A 40 -4.49 8.87 -3.49
CA LEU A 40 -5.29 8.56 -2.29
C LEU A 40 -5.52 9.80 -1.43
N ALA A 41 -6.77 9.99 -1.00
CA ALA A 41 -7.19 10.92 0.04
C ALA A 41 -7.52 10.18 1.34
N TYR A 42 -8.05 8.96 1.24
CA TYR A 42 -8.40 8.10 2.37
C TYR A 42 -8.03 6.64 2.08
N ALA A 43 -7.61 5.92 3.12
CA ALA A 43 -7.38 4.47 3.10
C ALA A 43 -8.15 3.82 4.25
N GLY A 44 -8.77 2.67 3.99
CA GLY A 44 -9.44 1.88 5.02
C GLY A 44 -8.44 0.99 5.76
N VAL A 45 -8.66 0.80 7.07
CA VAL A 45 -7.88 -0.14 7.88
C VAL A 45 -8.76 -1.33 8.22
N ASN A 46 -8.33 -2.51 7.80
CA ASN A 46 -9.10 -3.74 7.86
C ASN A 46 -8.40 -4.81 8.70
N ARG A 47 -9.15 -5.84 9.11
CA ARG A 47 -8.59 -6.96 9.87
C ARG A 47 -7.47 -7.71 9.14
N PRO A 48 -7.51 -7.94 7.81
CA PRO A 48 -6.42 -8.60 7.11
C PRO A 48 -5.11 -7.81 7.14
N ASP A 49 -5.15 -6.47 7.20
CA ASP A 49 -3.94 -5.66 7.32
C ASP A 49 -3.19 -5.98 8.63
N ALA A 50 -3.93 -6.15 9.72
CA ALA A 50 -3.36 -6.54 11.01
C ALA A 50 -2.80 -7.97 10.99
N LEU A 51 -3.44 -8.90 10.26
CA LEU A 51 -2.96 -10.26 10.10
C LEU A 51 -1.70 -10.33 9.22
N GLN A 52 -1.67 -9.55 8.13
CA GLN A 52 -0.51 -9.44 7.24
C GLN A 52 0.68 -8.84 7.99
N ARG A 53 0.47 -7.75 8.74
CA ARG A 53 1.48 -7.16 9.63
C ARG A 53 2.02 -8.16 10.64
N ALA A 54 1.16 -9.01 11.21
CA ALA A 54 1.58 -10.05 12.15
C ALA A 54 2.24 -11.28 11.48
N GLY A 55 2.34 -11.32 10.14
CA GLY A 55 2.90 -12.45 9.40
C GLY A 55 1.95 -13.66 9.30
N ALA A 56 0.70 -13.50 9.69
CA ALA A 56 -0.33 -14.55 9.71
C ALA A 56 -1.20 -14.58 8.44
N TYR A 57 -0.95 -13.68 7.49
CA TYR A 57 -1.67 -13.62 6.23
C TYR A 57 -0.72 -13.22 5.10
N ALA A 58 -0.56 -14.09 4.11
CA ALA A 58 0.24 -13.80 2.92
C ALA A 58 -0.64 -13.08 1.88
N PRO A 59 -0.18 -11.97 1.29
CA PRO A 59 -0.89 -11.36 0.16
C PRO A 59 -0.92 -12.34 -1.03
N PRO A 60 -1.94 -12.25 -1.91
CA PRO A 60 -2.01 -13.10 -3.10
C PRO A 60 -0.77 -12.98 -4.00
N PRO A 61 -0.39 -14.04 -4.74
CA PRO A 61 0.70 -13.96 -5.69
C PRO A 61 0.53 -12.81 -6.70
N GLY A 62 1.55 -11.97 -6.84
CA GLY A 62 1.55 -10.83 -7.76
C GLY A 62 0.85 -9.57 -7.24
N ALA A 63 0.25 -9.60 -6.04
CA ALA A 63 -0.25 -8.41 -5.37
C ALA A 63 0.91 -7.56 -4.79
N SER A 64 0.63 -6.29 -4.51
CA SER A 64 1.54 -5.43 -3.77
C SER A 64 1.93 -6.07 -2.42
N PRO A 65 3.20 -6.01 -1.99
CA PRO A 65 3.60 -6.47 -0.67
C PRO A 65 3.16 -5.53 0.45
N LEU A 66 2.73 -4.30 0.12
CA LEU A 66 2.25 -3.31 1.08
C LEU A 66 0.86 -3.72 1.62
N PRO A 67 0.54 -3.39 2.88
CA PRO A 67 -0.81 -3.53 3.42
C PRO A 67 -1.78 -2.54 2.75
N GLY A 68 -3.08 -2.83 2.84
CA GLY A 68 -4.14 -1.98 2.30
C GLY A 68 -4.99 -2.71 1.27
N LEU A 69 -6.30 -2.69 1.49
CA LEU A 69 -7.29 -3.37 0.64
C LEU A 69 -8.26 -2.40 -0.05
N GLU A 70 -8.37 -1.18 0.46
CA GLU A 70 -9.32 -0.19 -0.03
C GLU A 70 -8.83 1.24 0.17
N GLY A 71 -9.30 2.14 -0.69
CA GLY A 71 -9.04 3.56 -0.58
C GLY A 71 -9.91 4.38 -1.53
N SER A 72 -9.93 5.69 -1.31
CA SER A 72 -10.62 6.63 -2.19
C SER A 72 -9.75 7.87 -2.43
N GLY A 73 -9.94 8.49 -3.59
CA GLY A 73 -9.10 9.59 -4.04
C GLY A 73 -9.48 10.04 -5.45
N HIS A 74 -8.55 10.73 -6.09
CA HIS A 74 -8.74 11.21 -7.47
C HIS A 74 -7.84 10.43 -8.42
N VAL A 75 -8.30 10.22 -9.66
CA VAL A 75 -7.43 9.75 -10.74
C VAL A 75 -6.33 10.79 -10.95
N ALA A 76 -5.08 10.35 -10.88
CA ALA A 76 -3.89 11.20 -10.91
C ALA A 76 -3.43 11.55 -12.32
#